data_AF-A0A3A6N8B8-F1
#
_entry.id   AF-A0A3A6N8B8-F1
#
_cell.length_a   1.000
_cell.length_b   1.000
_cell.length_c   1.000
_cell.angle_alpha   90.00
_cell.angle_beta   90.00
_cell.angle_gamma   90.00
#
_symmetry.space_group_name_H-M   'P 1'
#
loop_
_entity.id
_entity.type
_entity.pdbx_description
1 polymer ?
#
loop_
_entity_poly.entity_id
_entity_poly.type
_entity_poly.pdbx_seq_one_letter_code
_entity_poly.pdbx_strand_id
1 'polypeptide(L)'
;MGRWSNDFYIINLRELPESILSKIQEFSEKVCMETYDRFSYDFERRVETIKIGKIAEEVFAKFMKDEYEMTLSINYEIYEGTSNVDEDDFEINGYQIDIKSSKDTYEEGIESCYNRFNFPVPYDQGIKDLTISILYTHDLSNYVISSAIFKEDYLRKSRIGSLPVGNGVFKNFYLCKLTNGIKVRNAIEYILKFPKK
;
A
#
# COMPACT_ATOMS: atom_id res chain seq x y z
N MET A 1 18.19 -1.11 -9.38
CA MET A 1 18.03 0.04 -8.47
C MET A 1 16.85 0.81 -8.99
N GLY A 2 15.92 1.21 -8.10
CA GLY A 2 14.75 1.94 -8.54
C GLY A 2 15.13 3.29 -9.16
N ARG A 3 14.18 3.91 -9.85
CA ARG A 3 14.43 5.15 -10.61
C ARG A 3 13.32 6.16 -10.44
N TRP A 4 13.70 7.42 -10.46
CA TRP A 4 12.75 8.53 -10.50
C TRP A 4 12.30 8.84 -11.93
N SER A 5 11.02 9.10 -12.10
CA SER A 5 10.43 9.63 -13.32
C SER A 5 9.19 10.43 -12.98
N ASN A 6 9.12 11.70 -13.40
CA ASN A 6 7.99 12.61 -13.14
C ASN A 6 7.53 12.60 -11.67
N ASP A 7 8.48 12.75 -10.74
CA ASP A 7 8.25 12.72 -9.27
C ASP A 7 7.76 11.38 -8.70
N PHE A 8 7.69 10.32 -9.50
CA PHE A 8 7.40 8.97 -9.05
C PHE A 8 8.66 8.14 -8.91
N TYR A 9 8.72 7.28 -7.89
CA TYR A 9 9.76 6.28 -7.75
C TYR A 9 9.27 4.93 -8.28
N ILE A 10 9.98 4.39 -9.26
CA ILE A 10 9.58 3.19 -9.98
C ILE A 10 10.55 2.06 -9.64
N ILE A 11 10.00 0.91 -9.24
CA ILE A 11 10.71 -0.34 -9.02
C ILE A 11 10.12 -1.39 -9.97
N ASN A 12 10.97 -2.08 -10.72
CA ASN A 12 10.55 -3.27 -11.46
C ASN A 12 10.50 -4.47 -10.51
N LEU A 13 9.47 -5.33 -10.63
CA LEU A 13 9.29 -6.50 -9.77
C LEU A 13 10.52 -7.43 -9.78
N ARG A 14 11.23 -7.52 -10.91
CA ARG A 14 12.45 -8.33 -11.06
C ARG A 14 13.63 -7.83 -10.22
N GLU A 15 13.52 -6.63 -9.66
CA GLU A 15 14.52 -6.10 -8.73
C GLU A 15 14.32 -6.60 -7.29
N LEU A 16 13.18 -7.25 -7.00
CA LEU A 16 12.99 -7.97 -5.75
C LEU A 16 13.61 -9.38 -5.85
N PRO A 17 14.34 -9.86 -4.83
CA PRO A 17 14.86 -11.22 -4.80
C PRO A 17 13.74 -12.26 -4.93
N GLU A 18 13.99 -13.30 -5.72
CA GLU A 18 13.03 -14.39 -5.94
C GLU A 18 12.62 -15.08 -4.63
N SER A 19 13.55 -15.17 -3.67
CA SER A 19 13.26 -15.69 -2.31
C SER A 19 12.20 -14.87 -1.56
N ILE A 20 12.16 -13.54 -1.76
CA ILE A 20 11.13 -12.68 -1.17
C ILE A 20 9.79 -12.93 -1.86
N LEU A 21 9.78 -13.06 -3.19
CA LEU A 21 8.55 -13.34 -3.94
C LEU A 21 7.92 -14.68 -3.56
N SER A 22 8.74 -15.73 -3.36
CA SER A 22 8.28 -17.02 -2.86
C SER A 22 7.73 -16.92 -1.43
N LYS A 23 8.42 -16.20 -0.55
CA LYS A 23 7.94 -15.96 0.84
C LYS A 23 6.58 -15.26 0.87
N ILE A 24 6.38 -14.27 0.01
CA ILE A 24 5.08 -13.57 -0.11
C ILE A 24 3.99 -14.51 -0.61
N GLN A 25 4.29 -15.37 -1.59
CA GLN A 25 3.32 -16.33 -2.10
C GLN A 25 2.83 -17.25 -0.98
N GLU A 26 3.76 -17.86 -0.24
CA GLU A 26 3.44 -18.73 0.89
C GLU A 26 2.63 -18.01 1.98
N PHE A 27 3.03 -16.78 2.33
CA PHE A 27 2.30 -15.96 3.28
C PHE A 27 0.86 -15.70 2.83
N SER A 28 0.66 -15.33 1.57
CA SER A 28 -0.66 -14.96 1.03
C SER A 28 -1.63 -16.14 1.01
N GLU A 29 -1.13 -17.33 0.67
CA GLU A 29 -1.89 -18.58 0.72
C GLU A 29 -2.29 -18.93 2.16
N LYS A 30 -1.34 -18.87 3.10
CA LYS A 30 -1.60 -19.14 4.53
C LYS A 30 -2.64 -18.18 5.10
N VAL A 31 -2.50 -16.87 4.87
CA VAL A 31 -3.49 -15.88 5.34
C VAL A 31 -4.89 -16.21 4.80
N CYS A 32 -5.02 -16.63 3.54
CA CYS A 32 -6.31 -17.01 2.98
C CYS A 32 -6.93 -18.24 3.66
N MET A 33 -6.10 -19.19 4.10
CA MET A 33 -6.54 -20.40 4.78
C MET A 33 -6.87 -20.16 6.27
N GLU A 34 -6.16 -19.24 6.92
CA GLU A 34 -6.18 -19.07 8.39
C GLU A 34 -7.04 -17.90 8.87
N THR A 35 -7.39 -16.96 7.98
CA THR A 35 -8.12 -15.73 8.37
C THR A 35 -9.49 -15.60 7.69
N TYR A 36 -10.36 -14.76 8.27
CA TYR A 36 -11.69 -14.49 7.73
C TYR A 36 -11.63 -13.60 6.48
N ASP A 37 -12.47 -13.89 5.48
CA ASP A 37 -12.60 -13.06 4.29
C ASP A 37 -13.56 -11.88 4.52
N ARG A 38 -12.97 -10.71 4.79
CA ARG A 38 -13.68 -9.45 5.00
C ARG A 38 -14.38 -8.90 3.75
N PHE A 39 -13.87 -9.22 2.57
CA PHE A 39 -14.27 -8.60 1.31
C PHE A 39 -15.01 -9.54 0.37
N SER A 40 -15.23 -10.78 0.80
CA SER A 40 -15.98 -11.79 0.05
C SER A 40 -15.38 -12.03 -1.33
N TYR A 41 -14.06 -12.06 -1.44
CA TYR A 41 -13.35 -12.45 -2.67
C TYR A 41 -13.35 -13.98 -2.82
N ASP A 42 -13.29 -14.48 -4.05
CA ASP A 42 -12.88 -15.87 -4.23
C ASP A 42 -11.43 -16.08 -3.76
N PHE A 43 -11.06 -17.33 -3.49
CA PHE A 43 -9.77 -17.67 -2.90
C PHE A 43 -8.59 -17.16 -3.73
N GLU A 44 -8.62 -17.36 -5.05
CA GLU A 44 -7.54 -16.95 -5.95
C GLU A 44 -7.36 -15.43 -5.94
N ARG A 45 -8.46 -14.68 -6.04
CA ARG A 45 -8.45 -13.23 -6.00
C ARG A 45 -7.99 -12.69 -4.65
N ARG A 46 -8.34 -13.38 -3.57
CA ARG A 46 -7.90 -13.02 -2.21
C ARG A 46 -6.39 -13.22 -2.04
N VAL A 47 -5.86 -14.36 -2.49
CA VAL A 47 -4.41 -14.63 -2.52
C VAL A 47 -3.70 -13.56 -3.33
N GLU A 48 -4.19 -13.23 -4.53
CA GLU A 48 -3.61 -12.18 -5.37
C GLU A 48 -3.61 -10.82 -4.67
N THR A 49 -4.72 -10.44 -4.02
CA THR A 49 -4.85 -9.14 -3.35
C THR A 49 -3.88 -9.01 -2.17
N ILE A 50 -3.75 -10.05 -1.34
CA ILE A 50 -2.81 -10.07 -0.21
C ILE A 50 -1.37 -10.04 -0.71
N LYS A 51 -1.06 -10.84 -1.73
CA LYS A 51 0.25 -10.87 -2.37
C LYS A 51 0.67 -9.49 -2.87
N ILE A 52 -0.22 -8.80 -3.58
CA ILE A 52 0.06 -7.45 -4.10
C ILE A 52 0.26 -6.46 -2.97
N GLY A 53 -0.53 -6.53 -1.89
CA GLY A 53 -0.33 -5.72 -0.69
C GLY A 53 1.09 -5.89 -0.13
N LYS A 54 1.50 -7.13 0.10
CA LYS A 54 2.82 -7.43 0.67
C LYS A 54 3.99 -7.12 -0.28
N ILE A 55 3.80 -7.27 -1.60
CA ILE A 55 4.80 -6.78 -2.59
C ILE A 55 4.94 -5.27 -2.49
N ALA A 56 3.85 -4.52 -2.31
CA ALA A 56 3.90 -3.07 -2.17
C ALA A 56 4.70 -2.65 -0.92
N GLU A 57 4.57 -3.38 0.20
CA GLU A 57 5.40 -3.17 1.39
C GLU A 57 6.90 -3.42 1.10
N GLU A 58 7.26 -4.50 0.42
CA GLU A 58 8.65 -4.77 0.00
C GLU A 58 9.20 -3.70 -0.96
N VAL A 59 8.36 -3.20 -1.87
CA VAL A 59 8.69 -2.09 -2.77
C VAL A 59 9.01 -0.83 -1.95
N PHE A 60 8.22 -0.53 -0.92
CA PHE A 60 8.48 0.61 -0.04
C PHE A 60 9.75 0.41 0.79
N ALA A 61 9.97 -0.77 1.39
CA ALA A 61 11.19 -1.06 2.13
C ALA A 61 12.44 -0.96 1.25
N LYS A 62 12.36 -1.43 0.00
CA LYS A 62 13.42 -1.28 -0.99
C LYS A 62 13.69 0.19 -1.31
N PHE A 63 12.66 1.00 -1.51
CA PHE A 63 12.82 2.44 -1.72
C PHE A 63 13.53 3.11 -0.53
N MET A 64 13.14 2.78 0.70
CA MET A 64 13.80 3.30 1.90
C MET A 64 15.27 2.89 1.97
N LYS A 65 15.58 1.67 1.53
CA LYS A 65 16.96 1.20 1.45
C LYS A 65 17.78 1.89 0.37
N ASP A 66 17.21 2.05 -0.82
CA ASP A 66 17.88 2.63 -1.99
C ASP A 66 18.13 4.14 -1.81
N GLU A 67 17.16 4.89 -1.24
CA GLU A 67 17.22 6.36 -1.17
C GLU A 67 17.70 6.91 0.17
N TYR A 68 17.53 6.16 1.26
CA TYR A 68 17.86 6.64 2.63
C TYR A 68 18.76 5.67 3.40
N GLU A 69 19.26 4.62 2.74
CA GLU A 69 20.10 3.56 3.32
C GLU A 69 19.47 2.81 4.51
N MET A 70 18.16 3.01 4.72
CA MET A 70 17.40 2.49 5.85
C MET A 70 16.81 1.13 5.53
N THR A 71 17.11 0.13 6.36
CA THR A 71 16.49 -1.19 6.27
C THR A 71 15.23 -1.21 7.12
N LEU A 72 14.08 -1.47 6.51
CA LEU A 72 12.82 -1.71 7.22
C LEU A 72 12.56 -3.20 7.37
N SER A 73 12.01 -3.60 8.52
CA SER A 73 11.54 -4.97 8.74
C SER A 73 10.07 -5.07 8.33
N ILE A 74 9.74 -6.08 7.52
CA ILE A 74 8.38 -6.34 7.07
C ILE A 74 7.79 -7.46 7.90
N ASN A 75 6.57 -7.26 8.40
CA ASN A 75 5.87 -8.26 9.19
C ASN A 75 5.17 -9.30 8.28
N TYR A 76 5.46 -10.57 8.57
CA TYR A 76 4.87 -11.75 7.92
C TYR A 76 4.14 -12.65 8.95
N GLU A 77 3.88 -12.15 10.15
CA GLU A 77 3.09 -12.87 11.16
C GLU A 77 1.62 -12.93 10.76
N ILE A 78 0.97 -14.05 11.06
CA ILE A 78 -0.47 -14.28 10.83
C ILE A 78 -1.13 -14.40 12.19
N TYR A 79 -2.11 -13.54 12.45
CA TYR A 79 -2.85 -13.53 13.71
C TYR A 79 -4.15 -14.32 13.55
N GLU A 80 -4.05 -15.64 13.75
CA GLU A 80 -5.18 -16.59 13.64
C GLU A 80 -6.41 -16.14 14.46
N GLY A 81 -7.61 -16.31 13.87
CA GLY A 81 -8.88 -16.05 14.57
C GLY A 81 -9.16 -14.58 14.91
N THR A 82 -8.26 -13.65 14.58
CA THR A 82 -8.50 -12.22 14.76
C THR A 82 -9.15 -11.62 13.52
N SER A 83 -10.11 -10.71 13.74
CA SER A 83 -10.65 -9.89 12.66
C SER A 83 -9.64 -8.80 12.30
N ASN A 84 -8.64 -9.12 11.47
CA ASN A 84 -7.69 -8.17 10.85
C ASN A 84 -7.25 -7.02 11.76
N VAL A 85 -6.46 -7.32 12.79
CA VAL A 85 -5.74 -6.26 13.52
C VAL A 85 -4.44 -5.99 12.75
N ASP A 86 -4.55 -5.22 11.65
CA ASP A 86 -3.38 -4.58 11.02
C ASP A 86 -2.90 -3.48 11.97
N GLU A 87 -1.97 -3.83 12.85
CA GLU A 87 -1.47 -2.87 13.84
C GLU A 87 -0.72 -1.73 13.18
N ASP A 88 0.09 -1.96 12.13
CA ASP A 88 0.66 -1.00 11.15
C ASP A 88 1.52 -1.74 10.10
N ASP A 89 1.76 -1.16 8.92
CA ASP A 89 2.72 -1.74 7.96
C ASP A 89 4.18 -1.42 8.35
N PHE A 90 4.42 -0.17 8.79
CA PHE A 90 5.73 0.27 9.29
C PHE A 90 5.60 1.31 10.39
N GLU A 91 6.59 1.36 11.28
CA GLU A 91 6.80 2.49 12.18
C GLU A 91 8.16 3.14 11.89
N ILE A 92 8.18 4.45 11.64
CA ILE A 92 9.42 5.22 11.43
C ILE A 92 9.38 6.46 12.30
N ASN A 93 10.33 6.59 13.23
CA ASN A 93 10.44 7.74 14.13
C ASN A 93 9.12 8.07 14.86
N GLY A 94 8.40 7.03 15.31
CA GLY A 94 7.10 7.16 16.00
C GLY A 94 5.91 7.48 15.08
N TYR A 95 6.10 7.55 13.76
CA TYR A 95 5.01 7.65 12.80
C TYR A 95 4.57 6.27 12.34
N GLN A 96 3.28 6.01 12.46
CA GLN A 96 2.60 4.84 11.89
C GLN A 96 2.37 5.05 10.40
N ILE A 97 2.90 4.16 9.57
CA ILE A 97 2.82 4.24 8.11
C ILE A 97 1.96 3.11 7.56
N ASP A 98 1.06 3.48 6.66
CA ASP A 98 0.15 2.59 5.95
C ASP A 98 0.45 2.62 4.45
N ILE A 99 0.68 1.45 3.86
CA ILE A 99 0.91 1.25 2.44
C ILE A 99 -0.40 0.81 1.80
N LYS A 100 -0.76 1.50 0.71
CA LYS A 100 -1.96 1.19 -0.07
C LYS A 100 -1.61 1.02 -1.53
N SER A 101 -1.95 -0.13 -2.08
CA SER A 101 -1.69 -0.46 -3.47
C SER A 101 -2.94 -0.35 -4.34
N SER A 102 -2.78 0.02 -5.62
CA SER A 102 -3.88 0.07 -6.60
C SER A 102 -3.40 -0.26 -8.01
N LYS A 103 -4.19 -1.07 -8.72
CA LYS A 103 -3.86 -1.58 -10.05
C LYS A 103 -4.11 -0.53 -11.13
N ASP A 104 -3.14 -0.35 -12.02
CA ASP A 104 -3.35 0.34 -13.29
C ASP A 104 -4.43 -0.35 -14.12
N THR A 105 -5.43 0.43 -14.54
CA THR A 105 -6.43 -0.04 -15.49
C THR A 105 -5.79 -0.01 -16.88
N TYR A 106 -5.52 -1.21 -17.44
CA TYR A 106 -4.90 -1.58 -18.73
C TYR A 106 -4.77 -0.52 -19.85
N GLU A 107 -5.68 0.44 -19.93
CA GLU A 107 -5.86 1.41 -21.02
C GLU A 107 -5.32 2.83 -20.74
N GLU A 108 -5.03 3.19 -19.49
CA GLU A 108 -4.88 4.61 -19.11
C GLU A 108 -3.49 5.01 -18.60
N GLY A 109 -2.70 4.05 -18.12
CA GLY A 109 -1.37 4.29 -17.60
C GLY A 109 -1.34 4.93 -16.21
N ILE A 110 -0.14 4.92 -15.61
CA ILE A 110 0.09 5.31 -14.21
C ILE A 110 -0.32 6.76 -13.93
N GLU A 111 -0.09 7.71 -14.84
CA GLU A 111 -0.41 9.12 -14.61
C GLU A 111 -1.93 9.37 -14.60
N SER A 112 -2.68 8.72 -15.50
CA SER A 112 -4.15 8.78 -15.45
C SER A 112 -4.68 8.16 -14.15
N CYS A 113 -4.13 7.00 -13.78
CA CYS A 113 -4.47 6.34 -12.52
C CYS A 113 -4.20 7.23 -11.31
N TYR A 114 -3.04 7.89 -11.26
CA TYR A 114 -2.71 8.86 -10.21
C TYR A 114 -3.74 9.99 -10.11
N ASN A 115 -4.17 10.56 -11.24
CA ASN A 115 -5.15 11.64 -11.26
C ASN A 115 -6.56 11.20 -10.81
N ARG A 116 -6.90 9.92 -10.98
CA ARG A 116 -8.26 9.42 -10.75
C ARG A 116 -8.43 8.66 -9.45
N PHE A 117 -7.40 7.98 -8.98
CA PHE A 117 -7.51 7.07 -7.84
C PHE A 117 -7.52 7.82 -6.52
N ASN A 118 -7.80 7.07 -5.46
CA ASN A 118 -7.82 7.53 -4.09
C ASN A 118 -6.82 6.70 -3.28
N PHE A 119 -6.45 7.20 -2.11
CA PHE A 119 -5.92 6.38 -1.01
C PHE A 119 -7.13 5.66 -0.38
N PRO A 120 -7.39 4.37 -0.64
CA PRO A 120 -8.59 3.73 -0.12
C PRO A 120 -8.32 3.20 1.29
N VAL A 121 -9.01 3.75 2.30
CA VAL A 121 -8.97 3.22 3.68
C VAL A 121 -10.37 2.77 4.07
N PRO A 122 -10.59 1.47 4.39
CA PRO A 122 -11.88 1.00 4.89
C PRO A 122 -12.41 1.87 6.04
N TYR A 123 -13.70 2.18 6.02
CA TYR A 123 -14.29 3.15 6.96
C TYR A 123 -14.25 2.69 8.43
N ASP A 124 -14.21 1.39 8.64
CA ASP A 124 -14.09 0.68 9.91
C ASP A 124 -12.62 0.49 10.36
N GLN A 125 -11.65 1.06 9.64
CA GLN A 125 -10.23 1.12 10.05
C GLN A 125 -9.81 2.53 10.46
N GLY A 126 -8.87 2.60 11.40
CA GLY A 126 -8.21 3.84 11.78
C GLY A 126 -7.23 4.29 10.69
N ILE A 127 -7.31 5.56 10.29
CA ILE A 127 -6.30 6.18 9.41
C ILE A 127 -5.01 6.39 10.21
N LYS A 128 -3.89 5.86 9.70
CA LYS A 128 -2.55 5.96 10.29
C LYS A 128 -1.94 7.35 10.11
N ASP A 129 -0.78 7.62 10.71
CA ASP A 129 -0.16 8.94 10.68
C ASP A 129 0.24 9.39 9.26
N LEU A 130 0.71 8.44 8.44
CA LEU A 130 1.07 8.66 7.05
C LEU A 130 0.54 7.50 6.20
N THR A 131 -0.19 7.80 5.12
CA THR A 131 -0.57 6.80 4.12
C THR A 131 0.23 7.03 2.83
N ILE A 132 0.83 5.98 2.29
CA ILE A 132 1.62 5.99 1.06
C ILE A 132 0.91 5.17 -0.01
N SER A 133 0.80 5.72 -1.22
CA SER A 133 0.18 5.03 -2.34
C SER A 133 1.21 4.45 -3.30
N ILE A 134 1.04 3.16 -3.61
CA ILE A 134 1.79 2.45 -4.63
C ILE A 134 0.84 2.05 -5.77
N LEU A 135 1.08 2.58 -6.96
CA LEU A 135 0.41 2.13 -8.17
C LEU A 135 1.22 1.01 -8.80
N TYR A 136 0.58 0.05 -9.46
CA TYR A 136 1.31 -1.02 -10.15
C TYR A 136 0.72 -1.30 -11.52
N THR A 137 1.57 -1.62 -12.48
CA THR A 137 1.16 -1.87 -13.86
C THR A 137 0.30 -3.12 -13.97
N HIS A 138 -0.57 -3.16 -14.98
CA HIS A 138 -1.54 -4.25 -15.14
C HIS A 138 -0.89 -5.65 -15.20
N ASP A 139 0.28 -5.73 -15.84
CA ASP A 139 1.11 -6.92 -16.00
C ASP A 139 1.97 -7.25 -14.75
N LEU A 140 1.81 -6.49 -13.66
CA LEU A 140 2.55 -6.59 -12.40
C LEU A 140 4.07 -6.40 -12.54
N SER A 141 4.54 -5.84 -13.66
CA SER A 141 5.97 -5.71 -13.91
C SER A 141 6.60 -4.53 -13.18
N ASN A 142 5.87 -3.44 -12.96
CA ASN A 142 6.38 -2.23 -12.31
C ASN A 142 5.46 -1.77 -11.18
N TYR A 143 6.08 -1.30 -10.11
CA TYR A 143 5.44 -0.68 -8.96
C TYR A 143 5.96 0.75 -8.82
N VAL A 144 5.05 1.67 -8.54
CA VAL A 144 5.26 3.11 -8.62
C VAL A 144 4.79 3.74 -7.32
N ILE A 145 5.74 4.20 -6.52
CA ILE A 145 5.47 4.97 -5.30
C ILE A 145 5.07 6.36 -5.75
N SER A 146 3.76 6.65 -5.64
CA SER A 146 3.14 7.79 -6.34
C SER A 146 3.02 9.03 -5.46
N SER A 147 2.58 8.86 -4.22
CA SER A 147 2.25 9.97 -3.32
C SER A 147 2.11 9.50 -1.89
N ALA A 148 2.16 10.46 -0.96
CA ALA A 148 1.92 10.23 0.45
C ALA A 148 1.01 11.30 1.04
N ILE A 149 0.25 11.00 2.08
CA ILE A 149 -0.64 11.96 2.71
C ILE A 149 -0.66 11.75 4.23
N PHE A 150 -0.49 12.85 4.98
CA PHE A 150 -0.57 12.82 6.43
C PHE A 150 -2.02 12.70 6.90
N LYS A 151 -2.22 12.06 8.05
CA LYS A 151 -3.53 11.80 8.67
C LYS A 151 -4.45 13.02 8.71
N GLU A 152 -3.95 14.16 9.17
CA GLU A 152 -4.76 15.38 9.33
C GLU A 152 -5.29 15.87 7.98
N ASP A 153 -4.45 15.86 6.96
CA ASP A 153 -4.83 16.21 5.59
C ASP A 153 -5.77 15.19 4.98
N TYR A 154 -5.52 13.90 5.22
CA TYR A 154 -6.38 12.83 4.79
C TYR A 154 -7.79 13.04 5.35
N LEU A 155 -7.92 13.17 6.67
CA LEU A 155 -9.21 13.34 7.35
C LEU A 155 -9.97 14.57 6.84
N ARG A 156 -9.28 15.70 6.68
CA ARG A 156 -9.86 16.96 6.19
C ARG A 156 -10.36 16.88 4.75
N LYS A 157 -9.65 16.16 3.88
CA LYS A 157 -9.91 16.13 2.43
C LYS A 157 -10.68 14.89 1.96
N SER A 158 -10.79 13.88 2.81
CA SER A 158 -11.50 12.64 2.48
C SER A 158 -13.02 12.84 2.45
N ARG A 159 -13.69 12.00 1.67
CA ARG A 159 -15.13 11.80 1.74
C ARG A 159 -15.43 10.32 1.96
N ILE A 160 -16.59 10.02 2.53
CA ILE A 160 -17.06 8.64 2.58
C ILE A 160 -17.63 8.27 1.20
N GLY A 161 -17.30 7.09 0.70
CA GLY A 161 -17.88 6.54 -0.51
C GLY A 161 -17.90 5.01 -0.48
N SER A 162 -18.68 4.43 -1.38
CA SER A 162 -18.80 2.98 -1.50
C SER A 162 -17.99 2.49 -2.70
N LEU A 163 -17.18 1.46 -2.51
CA LEU A 163 -16.43 0.79 -3.57
C LEU A 163 -16.91 -0.66 -3.71
N PRO A 164 -16.96 -1.19 -4.95
CA PRO A 164 -17.21 -2.61 -5.16
C PRO A 164 -16.02 -3.41 -4.59
N VAL A 165 -16.34 -4.49 -3.89
CA VAL A 165 -15.40 -5.52 -3.44
C VAL A 165 -15.86 -6.87 -4.00
N GLY A 166 -15.32 -7.99 -3.52
CA GLY A 166 -15.58 -9.32 -4.07
C GLY A 166 -17.07 -9.70 -4.12
N ASN A 167 -17.44 -10.53 -5.09
CA ASN A 167 -18.77 -11.14 -5.22
C ASN A 167 -19.97 -10.16 -5.19
N GLY A 168 -19.82 -8.99 -5.81
CA GLY A 168 -20.90 -7.99 -5.91
C GLY A 168 -21.21 -7.26 -4.60
N VAL A 169 -20.38 -7.45 -3.57
CA VAL A 169 -20.49 -6.73 -2.30
C VAL A 169 -19.93 -5.32 -2.46
N PHE A 170 -20.52 -4.36 -1.74
CA PHE A 170 -20.02 -2.99 -1.65
C PHE A 170 -19.62 -2.69 -0.21
N LYS A 171 -18.52 -1.97 -0.03
CA LYS A 171 -18.02 -1.55 1.29
C LYS A 171 -17.75 -0.06 1.31
N ASN A 172 -17.89 0.56 2.48
CA ASN A 172 -17.61 1.96 2.68
C ASN A 172 -16.12 2.18 2.96
N PHE A 173 -15.58 3.21 2.32
CA PHE A 173 -14.20 3.64 2.46
C PHE A 173 -14.17 5.14 2.70
N TYR A 174 -13.15 5.60 3.41
CA TYR A 174 -12.66 6.94 3.21
C TYR A 174 -11.95 7.01 1.86
N LEU A 175 -12.33 8.00 1.06
CA LEU A 175 -11.80 8.23 -0.27
C LEU A 175 -11.17 9.63 -0.31
N CYS A 176 -9.85 9.67 -0.39
CA CYS A 176 -9.08 10.88 -0.61
C CYS A 176 -8.26 10.73 -1.89
N LYS A 177 -8.36 11.67 -2.84
CA LYS A 177 -7.64 11.61 -4.12
C LYS A 177 -6.14 11.52 -3.92
N LEU A 178 -5.44 10.73 -4.74
CA LEU A 178 -3.97 10.66 -4.67
C LEU A 178 -3.32 12.03 -4.89
N THR A 179 -3.90 12.84 -5.79
CA THR A 179 -3.48 14.22 -6.06
C THR A 179 -3.63 15.18 -4.88
N ASN A 180 -4.34 14.81 -3.82
CA ASN A 180 -4.40 15.60 -2.59
C ASN A 180 -3.20 15.37 -1.67
N GLY A 181 -2.44 14.32 -1.92
CA GLY A 181 -1.19 14.00 -1.23
C GLY A 181 -0.04 14.91 -1.66
N ILE A 182 1.10 14.70 -1.03
CA ILE A 182 2.38 15.32 -1.35
C ILE A 182 3.32 14.29 -1.99
N LYS A 183 4.41 14.78 -2.57
CA LYS A 183 5.50 13.92 -3.07
C LYS A 183 6.01 13.03 -1.94
N VAL A 184 6.19 11.74 -2.21
CA VAL A 184 6.62 10.78 -1.19
C VAL A 184 7.95 11.18 -0.55
N ARG A 185 8.90 11.70 -1.33
CA ARG A 185 10.19 12.20 -0.82
C ARG A 185 10.01 13.26 0.26
N ASN A 186 9.15 14.26 0.01
CA ASN A 186 8.89 15.33 0.98
C ASN A 186 8.28 14.79 2.28
N ALA A 187 7.39 13.79 2.19
CA ALA A 187 6.79 13.16 3.36
C ALA A 187 7.84 12.40 4.18
N ILE A 188 8.69 11.61 3.52
CA ILE A 188 9.74 10.83 4.19
C ILE A 188 10.79 11.75 4.82
N GLU A 189 11.28 12.75 4.09
CA GLU A 189 12.21 13.75 4.64
C GLU A 189 11.63 14.46 5.87
N TYR A 190 10.33 14.74 5.88
CA TYR A 190 9.66 15.34 7.04
C TYR A 190 9.69 14.40 8.26
N ILE A 191 9.25 13.16 8.14
CA ILE A 191 9.19 12.23 9.29
C ILE A 191 10.59 11.83 9.79
N LEU A 192 11.58 11.81 8.89
CA LEU A 192 12.98 11.58 9.27
C LEU A 192 13.55 12.77 10.06
N LYS A 193 13.16 13.99 9.70
CA LYS A 193 13.64 15.22 10.33
C LYS A 193 12.91 15.56 11.63
N PHE A 194 11.64 15.19 11.77
CA PHE A 194 10.78 15.59 12.88
C PHE A 194 10.14 14.38 13.56
N PRO A 195 10.87 13.60 14.39
CA PRO A 195 10.32 12.45 15.11
C PRO A 195 9.09 12.79 15.94
N LYS A 196 8.11 11.89 15.96
CA LYS A 196 6.95 11.97 16.83
C LYS A 196 7.40 11.61 18.25
N LYS A 197 7.06 12.46 19.22
CA LYS A 197 7.37 12.23 20.63
C LYS A 197 6.34 11.34 21.30
#